data_AF-D8FBQ4-F1
#
_entry.id   AF-D8FBQ4-F1
#
_cell.length_a   1.000
_cell.length_b   1.000
_cell.length_c   1.000
_cell.angle_alpha   90.00
_cell.angle_beta   90.00
_cell.angle_gamma   90.00
#
_symmetry.space_group_name_H-M   'P 1'
#
loop_
_entity.id
_entity.type
_entity.pdbx_description
1 polymer ?
#
loop_
_entity_poly.entity_id
_entity_poly.type
_entity_poly.pdbx_seq_one_letter_code
_entity_poly.pdbx_strand_id
1 'polypeptide(L)'
;MTPMEKARLCLATILERKAVDPVLLHVEGLTTVADYFLITGGNSTRQVQAISRHLQRTLKDKGVKAYGVEGEQEGRWVLLDYGEVVIHVFYQPVREFYDLEGLWVEAPEVSLET
;
A
#
# COMPACT_ATOMS: atom_id res chain seq x y z
N MET A 1 17.20 5.86 0.24
CA MET A 1 16.67 4.49 0.42
C MET A 1 16.40 3.92 -0.94
N THR A 2 16.64 2.64 -1.14
CA THR A 2 16.27 1.91 -2.36
C THR A 2 14.74 1.73 -2.44
N PRO A 3 14.17 1.41 -3.61
CA PRO A 3 12.75 1.10 -3.74
C PRO A 3 12.28 -0.04 -2.81
N MET A 4 13.08 -1.12 -2.69
CA MET A 4 12.79 -2.23 -1.77
C MET A 4 12.83 -1.81 -0.29
N GLU A 5 13.79 -0.99 0.12
CA GLU A 5 13.83 -0.45 1.48
C GLU A 5 12.60 0.42 1.78
N LYS A 6 12.15 1.21 0.81
CA LYS A 6 10.92 2.02 0.91
C LYS A 6 9.69 1.12 1.04
N ALA A 7 9.57 0.09 0.21
CA ALA A 7 8.46 -0.86 0.24
C ALA A 7 8.36 -1.59 1.60
N ARG A 8 9.49 -2.07 2.13
CA ARG A 8 9.56 -2.70 3.47
C ARG A 8 9.21 -1.72 4.59
N LEU A 9 9.67 -0.48 4.49
CA LEU A 9 9.29 0.56 5.45
C LEU A 9 7.77 0.81 5.43
N CYS A 10 7.16 0.89 4.25
CA CYS A 10 5.71 1.01 4.10
C CYS A 10 4.99 -0.18 4.74
N LEU A 11 5.40 -1.41 4.40
CA LEU A 11 4.85 -2.65 4.94
C LEU A 11 4.89 -2.68 6.48
N ALA A 12 6.07 -2.46 7.07
CA ALA A 12 6.22 -2.44 8.52
C ALA A 12 5.30 -1.38 9.17
N THR A 13 5.20 -0.19 8.54
CA THR A 13 4.39 0.91 9.06
C THR A 13 2.88 0.60 9.02
N ILE A 14 2.38 -0.01 7.94
CA ILE A 14 0.95 -0.36 7.86
C ILE A 14 0.58 -1.46 8.88
N LEU A 15 1.52 -2.38 9.18
CA LEU A 15 1.32 -3.45 10.16
C LEU A 15 1.15 -2.92 11.59
N GLU A 16 1.73 -1.77 11.93
CA GLU A 16 1.48 -1.07 13.22
C GLU A 16 0.01 -0.63 13.42
N ARG A 17 -0.78 -0.64 12.34
CA ARG A 17 -2.23 -0.39 12.35
C ARG A 17 -3.05 -1.62 11.98
N LYS A 18 -2.45 -2.80 12.15
CA LYS A 18 -3.08 -4.11 11.92
C LYS A 18 -3.71 -4.21 10.53
N ALA A 19 -2.99 -3.70 9.52
CA ALA A 19 -3.38 -3.86 8.13
C ALA A 19 -3.55 -5.35 7.81
N VAL A 20 -4.56 -5.67 7.00
CA VAL A 20 -5.06 -7.02 6.80
C VAL A 20 -4.56 -7.55 5.47
N ASP A 21 -4.04 -8.78 5.47
CA ASP A 21 -3.55 -9.50 4.29
C ASP A 21 -2.72 -8.63 3.34
N PRO A 22 -1.64 -7.97 3.83
CA PRO A 22 -0.77 -7.21 2.95
C PRO A 22 -0.12 -8.15 1.92
N VAL A 23 -0.03 -7.69 0.68
CA VAL A 23 0.65 -8.35 -0.44
C VAL A 23 1.58 -7.33 -1.06
N LEU A 24 2.85 -7.69 -1.21
CA LEU A 24 3.85 -6.85 -1.87
C LEU A 24 4.22 -7.45 -3.21
N LEU A 25 3.92 -6.73 -4.29
CA LEU A 25 4.16 -7.16 -5.66
C LEU A 25 5.33 -6.37 -6.25
N HIS A 26 6.27 -7.06 -6.90
CA HIS A 26 7.28 -6.43 -7.75
C HIS A 26 6.70 -6.27 -9.15
N VAL A 27 6.44 -5.03 -9.56
CA VAL A 27 5.73 -4.69 -10.81
C VAL A 27 6.62 -3.99 -11.83
N GLU A 28 7.88 -3.75 -11.48
CA GLU A 28 8.89 -3.24 -12.40
C GLU A 28 9.00 -4.14 -13.65
N GLY A 29 9.01 -3.52 -14.83
CA GLY A 29 9.03 -4.24 -16.11
C GLY A 29 7.65 -4.70 -16.61
N LEU A 30 6.64 -4.72 -15.75
CA LEU A 30 5.23 -4.91 -16.15
C LEU A 30 4.52 -3.58 -16.38
N THR A 31 4.94 -2.54 -15.66
CA THR A 31 4.41 -1.18 -15.78
C THR A 31 5.52 -0.14 -15.58
N THR A 32 5.30 1.06 -16.11
CA THR A 32 6.18 2.23 -15.89
C THR A 32 5.71 3.10 -14.72
N VAL A 33 4.64 2.71 -14.03
CA VAL A 33 4.01 3.51 -12.97
C VAL A 33 4.80 3.48 -11.67
N ALA A 34 5.29 2.30 -11.27
CA ALA A 34 6.03 2.10 -10.02
C ALA A 34 6.89 0.83 -10.12
N ASP A 35 7.78 0.63 -9.14
CA ASP A 35 8.58 -0.61 -9.02
C ASP A 35 7.85 -1.65 -8.15
N TYR A 36 7.09 -1.18 -7.14
CA TYR A 36 6.36 -2.05 -6.21
C TYR A 36 4.93 -1.57 -5.96
N PHE A 37 4.01 -2.52 -5.91
CA PHE A 37 2.66 -2.33 -5.39
C PHE A 37 2.51 -3.01 -4.03
N LEU A 38 2.06 -2.26 -3.03
CA LEU A 38 1.69 -2.81 -1.73
C LEU A 38 0.17 -2.74 -1.59
N ILE A 39 -0.48 -3.89 -1.64
CA ILE A 39 -1.94 -4.00 -1.54
C ILE A 39 -2.27 -4.53 -0.16
N THR A 40 -3.21 -3.90 0.54
CA THR A 40 -3.62 -4.34 1.88
C THR A 40 -5.08 -3.96 2.17
N GLY A 41 -5.64 -4.55 3.21
CA GLY A 41 -7.01 -4.35 3.66
C GLY A 41 -7.13 -3.72 5.05
N GLY A 42 -8.35 -3.28 5.36
CA GLY A 42 -8.82 -2.94 6.70
C GLY A 42 -10.26 -3.42 6.89
N ASN A 43 -10.61 -3.78 8.13
CA ASN A 43 -11.93 -4.30 8.50
C ASN A 43 -13.02 -3.22 8.60
N SER A 44 -12.66 -1.94 8.46
CA SER A 44 -13.60 -0.82 8.40
C SER A 44 -12.98 0.37 7.67
N THR A 45 -13.81 1.26 7.13
CA THR A 45 -13.33 2.50 6.48
C THR A 45 -12.53 3.39 7.44
N ARG A 46 -12.88 3.37 8.73
CA ARG A 46 -12.10 4.05 9.79
C ARG A 46 -10.71 3.45 9.97
N GLN A 47 -10.58 2.13 9.90
CA GLN A 47 -9.26 1.48 9.98
C GLN A 47 -8.42 1.81 8.74
N VAL A 48 -9.00 1.77 7.55
CA VAL A 48 -8.34 2.17 6.30
C VAL A 48 -7.78 3.59 6.40
N GLN A 49 -8.59 4.54 6.87
CA GLN A 49 -8.15 5.89 7.16
C GLN A 49 -7.03 5.96 8.19
N ALA A 50 -7.12 5.17 9.26
CA ALA A 50 -6.09 5.14 10.29
C ALA A 50 -4.76 4.60 9.76
N ILE A 51 -4.78 3.56 8.91
CA ILE A 51 -3.61 3.01 8.22
C ILE A 51 -2.99 4.10 7.32
N SER A 52 -3.79 4.69 6.43
CA SER A 52 -3.33 5.75 5.50
C SER A 52 -2.67 6.93 6.23
N ARG A 53 -3.36 7.51 7.23
CA ARG A 53 -2.85 8.66 7.96
C ARG A 53 -1.63 8.33 8.81
N HIS A 54 -1.57 7.10 9.35
CA HIS A 54 -0.39 6.65 10.10
C HIS A 54 0.82 6.51 9.18
N LEU A 55 0.65 5.85 8.03
CA LEU A 55 1.69 5.71 7.03
C LEU A 55 2.26 7.07 6.62
N GLN A 56 1.39 8.02 6.25
CA GLN A 56 1.81 9.36 5.87
C GLN A 56 2.59 10.10 6.97
N ARG A 57 2.12 10.06 8.22
CA ARG A 57 2.82 10.72 9.33
C ARG A 57 4.19 10.10 9.57
N THR A 58 4.26 8.77 9.71
CA THR A 58 5.49 8.05 10.01
C THR A 58 6.54 8.22 8.91
N LEU A 59 6.14 8.17 7.63
CA LEU A 59 7.06 8.38 6.51
C LEU A 59 7.52 9.83 6.42
N LYS A 60 6.61 10.78 6.67
CA LYS A 60 6.95 12.22 6.67
C LYS A 60 7.99 12.54 7.74
N ASP A 61 7.89 11.96 8.93
CA ASP A 61 8.88 12.13 10.01
C ASP A 61 10.26 11.55 9.63
N LYS A 62 10.30 10.61 8.67
CA LYS A 62 11.53 10.06 8.07
C LYS A 62 11.97 10.80 6.80
N GLY A 63 11.35 11.94 6.47
CA GLY A 63 11.66 12.74 5.29
C GLY A 63 11.07 12.23 3.97
N VAL A 64 10.20 11.23 4.01
CA VAL A 64 9.52 10.65 2.84
C VAL A 64 8.09 11.18 2.76
N LYS A 65 7.76 11.89 1.68
CA LYS A 65 6.41 12.43 1.47
C LYS A 65 5.72 11.68 0.34
N ALA A 66 4.42 11.46 0.48
CA ALA A 66 3.59 11.02 -0.63
C ALA A 66 3.52 12.13 -1.68
N TYR A 67 3.52 11.75 -2.96
CA TYR A 67 3.22 12.64 -4.08
C TYR A 67 1.73 12.92 -4.19
N GLY A 68 0.90 11.92 -3.88
CA GLY A 68 -0.54 12.03 -3.90
C GLY A 68 -1.20 11.05 -2.94
N VAL A 69 -2.37 11.43 -2.43
CA VAL A 69 -3.23 10.57 -1.61
C VAL A 69 -4.67 10.81 -2.05
N GLU A 70 -5.33 9.75 -2.51
CA GLU A 70 -6.68 9.79 -3.05
C GLU A 70 -7.62 8.86 -2.27
N GLY A 71 -8.89 9.25 -2.12
CA GLY A 71 -9.94 8.42 -1.49
C GLY A 71 -9.86 8.27 0.04
N GLU A 72 -8.95 8.98 0.72
CA GLU A 72 -8.79 8.91 2.18
C GLU A 72 -10.07 9.33 2.93
N GLN A 73 -10.79 10.34 2.46
CA GLN A 73 -11.97 10.84 3.17
C GLN A 73 -13.10 9.79 3.25
N GLU A 74 -13.27 8.99 2.20
CA GLU A 74 -14.25 7.91 2.14
C GLU A 74 -13.74 6.65 2.85
N GLY A 75 -12.44 6.37 2.75
CA GLY A 75 -11.80 5.20 3.36
C GLY A 75 -12.26 3.86 2.78
N ARG A 76 -12.86 3.85 1.59
CA ARG A 76 -13.26 2.62 0.90
C ARG A 76 -12.10 2.00 0.12
N TRP A 77 -11.32 2.85 -0.54
CA TRP A 77 -10.10 2.53 -1.23
C TRP A 77 -9.25 3.79 -1.19
N VAL A 78 -8.08 3.69 -0.55
CA VAL A 78 -7.10 4.76 -0.50
C VAL A 78 -5.91 4.38 -1.37
N LEU A 79 -5.53 5.29 -2.26
CA LEU A 79 -4.31 5.19 -3.05
C LEU A 79 -3.28 6.15 -2.45
N LEU A 80 -2.09 5.66 -2.13
CA LEU A 80 -0.97 6.49 -1.72
C LEU A 80 0.19 6.29 -2.69
N ASP A 81 0.62 7.38 -3.32
CA ASP A 81 1.74 7.39 -4.27
C ASP A 81 3.02 7.91 -3.60
N TYR A 82 4.07 7.08 -3.56
CA TYR A 82 5.40 7.45 -3.08
C TYR A 82 6.48 7.30 -4.18
N GLY A 83 6.08 7.38 -5.45
CA GLY A 83 6.93 7.21 -6.62
C GLY A 83 7.12 5.74 -6.96
N GLU A 84 8.26 5.20 -6.54
CA GLU A 84 8.64 3.81 -6.82
C GLU A 84 7.77 2.78 -6.07
N VAL A 85 6.97 3.23 -5.09
CA VAL A 85 6.04 2.39 -4.32
C VAL A 85 4.66 3.03 -4.32
N VAL A 86 3.67 2.28 -4.79
CA VAL A 86 2.25 2.66 -4.70
C VAL A 86 1.55 1.73 -3.73
N ILE A 87 0.77 2.31 -2.81
CA ILE A 87 0.07 1.56 -1.77
C ILE A 87 -1.44 1.66 -1.99
N HIS A 88 -2.10 0.51 -2.05
CA HIS A 88 -3.54 0.37 -2.09
C HIS A 88 -4.05 -0.11 -0.73
N VAL A 89 -4.82 0.71 -0.04
CA VAL A 89 -5.45 0.34 1.23
C VAL A 89 -6.96 0.24 1.04
N PHE A 90 -7.49 -0.97 1.08
CA PHE A 90 -8.90 -1.26 0.83
C PHE A 90 -9.69 -1.48 2.11
N TYR A 91 -10.97 -1.12 2.09
CA TYR A 91 -11.95 -1.74 2.97
C TYR A 91 -12.24 -3.16 2.45
N GLN A 92 -12.15 -4.19 3.29
CA GLN A 92 -12.14 -5.60 2.82
C GLN A 92 -13.25 -5.97 1.82
N PRO A 93 -14.54 -5.64 2.03
CA PRO A 93 -15.59 -5.94 1.04
C PRO A 93 -15.40 -5.25 -0.32
N VAL A 94 -14.67 -4.14 -0.36
CA VAL A 94 -14.32 -3.43 -1.60
C VAL A 94 -13.14 -4.13 -2.29
N ARG A 95 -12.15 -4.63 -1.53
CA ARG A 95 -11.02 -5.40 -2.07
C ARG A 95 -11.50 -6.64 -2.80
N GLU A 96 -12.38 -7.41 -2.16
CA GLU A 96 -12.96 -8.64 -2.73
C GLU A 96 -13.75 -8.38 -4.02
N PHE A 97 -14.40 -7.22 -4.12
CA PHE A 97 -15.16 -6.86 -5.33
C PHE A 97 -14.25 -6.46 -6.50
N TYR A 98 -13.16 -5.72 -6.24
CA TYR A 98 -12.27 -5.22 -7.30
C TYR A 98 -11.18 -6.21 -7.69
N ASP A 99 -10.74 -7.09 -6.78
CA ASP A 99 -9.73 -8.13 -7.00
C ASP A 99 -8.51 -7.64 -7.82
N LEU A 100 -7.86 -6.57 -7.34
CA LEU A 100 -6.73 -5.99 -8.07
C LEU A 100 -5.56 -6.97 -8.18
N GLU A 101 -5.39 -7.86 -7.22
CA GLU A 101 -4.43 -8.95 -7.26
C GLU A 101 -4.60 -9.82 -8.50
N GLY A 102 -5.85 -10.05 -8.93
CA GLY A 102 -6.18 -10.72 -10.19
C GLY A 102 -5.68 -9.99 -11.45
N LEU A 103 -5.43 -8.69 -11.40
CA LEU A 103 -4.84 -7.93 -12.51
C LEU A 103 -3.32 -8.05 -12.59
N TRP A 104 -2.66 -8.39 -11.47
CA TRP A 104 -1.20 -8.43 -11.35
C TRP A 104 -0.69 -9.86 -11.12
N VAL A 105 -1.39 -10.86 -11.64
CA VAL A 105 -1.01 -12.29 -11.49
C VAL A 105 0.38 -12.63 -12.04
N GLU A 106 0.89 -11.83 -12.98
CA GLU A 106 2.24 -11.99 -13.55
C GLU A 106 3.32 -11.31 -12.70
N ALA A 107 2.94 -10.47 -11.73
CA ALA A 107 3.86 -9.77 -10.84
C ALA A 107 4.35 -10.72 -9.74
N PRO A 108 5.68 -10.94 -9.60
CA PRO A 108 6.21 -11.73 -8.51
C PRO A 108 5.85 -11.15 -7.15
N GLU A 109 5.30 -11.98 -6.26
CA GLU A 109 5.11 -11.61 -4.87
C GLU A 109 6.45 -11.62 -4.13
N VAL A 110 6.73 -10.56 -3.39
CA VAL A 110 7.90 -10.41 -2.55
C VAL A 110 7.59 -10.97 -1.17
N SER A 111 8.42 -11.91 -0.70
CA SER A 111 8.30 -12.46 0.65
C SER A 111 8.29 -11.36 1.71
N LEU A 112 7.31 -11.42 2.61
CA LEU A 112 7.07 -10.44 3.67
C LEU A 112 7.88 -10.72 4.95
N GLU A 113 8.90 -11.59 4.88
CA GLU A 113 9.80 -11.85 6.00
C GLU A 113 10.38 -10.52 6.52
N THR A 114 10.04 -10.22 7.77
CA THR A 114 10.39 -8.98 8.49
C THR A 114 11.51 -9.23 9.48
#